data_AF-A0A843AID3-F1
#
_entry.id   AF-A0A843AID3-F1
#
_cell.length_a   1.000
_cell.length_b   1.000
_cell.length_c   1.000
_cell.angle_alpha   90.00
_cell.angle_beta   90.00
_cell.angle_gamma   90.00
#
_symmetry.space_group_name_H-M   'P 1'
#
loop_
_entity.id
_entity.type
_entity.pdbx_description
1 polymer ?
#
loop_
_entity_poly.entity_id
_entity_poly.type
_entity_poly.pdbx_seq_one_letter_code
_entity_poly.pdbx_strand_id
1 'polypeptide(L)'
;MVDWTKKEILLPIRNLEDMYPRGVKYYKENYNELLKEAKGKKENIDFKVYVNFKTKTDYIMWSKVKALKNDLKARIEAYQKTHKEIPTSIWVNKPKNTANIKKDPAWMKNKYILAVAKTIGSWRNGKEFVEKIRAYAKKKGGMYKYYLNSRLAGTQKEIEGLTNGLLGNCVDWSQLAYAIFKIMGYAVNYVQWACTNVSHLTVEVKELISKGYDVVDLAAIVDANSRRYEIGEHWCSNVRVATNPNWMFEKGAVI
;
A
#
# COMPACT_ATOMS: atom_id res chain seq x y z
N MET A 1 24.95 -19.31 5.60
CA MET A 1 25.85 -18.22 5.17
C MET A 1 25.42 -17.78 3.77
N VAL A 2 25.10 -16.51 3.54
CA VAL A 2 24.47 -16.03 2.30
C VAL A 2 25.38 -15.02 1.60
N ASP A 3 25.66 -15.26 0.32
CA ASP A 3 26.39 -14.32 -0.55
C ASP A 3 25.46 -13.19 -1.01
N TRP A 4 25.80 -11.95 -0.69
CA TRP A 4 25.08 -10.76 -1.13
C TRP A 4 25.69 -10.11 -2.37
N THR A 5 26.85 -10.59 -2.84
CA THR A 5 27.65 -9.95 -3.91
C THR A 5 26.87 -9.69 -5.18
N LYS A 6 25.93 -10.59 -5.53
CA LYS A 6 25.08 -10.49 -6.73
C LYS A 6 23.61 -10.20 -6.44
N LYS A 7 23.25 -9.96 -5.18
CA LYS A 7 21.86 -9.72 -4.76
C LYS A 7 21.47 -8.25 -4.87
N GLU A 8 20.22 -8.00 -5.25
CA GLU A 8 19.59 -6.68 -5.20
C GLU A 8 19.13 -6.41 -3.76
N ILE A 9 20.02 -5.88 -2.92
CA ILE A 9 19.74 -5.65 -1.50
C ILE A 9 20.26 -4.30 -1.02
N LEU A 10 19.54 -3.68 -0.09
CA LEU A 10 19.97 -2.46 0.60
C LEU A 10 20.90 -2.83 1.76
N LEU A 11 22.10 -2.27 1.73
CA LEU A 11 23.09 -2.34 2.79
C LEU A 11 23.09 -1.01 3.56
N PRO A 12 22.85 -1.00 4.89
CA PRO A 12 23.04 0.20 5.69
C PRO A 12 24.46 0.74 5.54
N ILE A 13 24.62 2.05 5.34
CA ILE A 13 25.94 2.66 5.08
C ILE A 13 26.92 2.39 6.23
N ARG A 14 26.44 2.43 7.48
CA ARG A 14 27.22 2.05 8.67
C ARG A 14 27.85 0.65 8.57
N ASN A 15 27.17 -0.29 7.92
CA ASN A 15 27.71 -1.65 7.76
C ASN A 15 28.87 -1.61 6.76
N LEU A 16 28.76 -0.85 5.67
CA LEU A 16 29.86 -0.68 4.71
C LEU A 16 31.07 0.04 5.33
N GLU A 17 30.81 1.05 6.17
CA GLU A 17 31.83 1.79 6.92
C GLU A 17 32.58 0.91 7.93
N ASP A 18 31.93 -0.08 8.53
CA ASP A 18 32.55 -1.10 9.38
C ASP A 18 33.26 -2.21 8.56
N MET A 19 32.64 -2.67 7.47
CA MET A 19 33.17 -3.74 6.62
C MET A 19 34.48 -3.37 5.96
N TYR A 20 34.61 -2.13 5.47
CA TYR A 20 35.79 -1.73 4.70
C TYR A 20 37.09 -1.76 5.53
N PRO A 21 37.19 -1.13 6.72
CA PRO A 21 38.37 -1.23 7.57
C PRO A 21 38.70 -2.66 7.98
N ARG A 22 37.70 -3.48 8.30
CA ARG A 22 37.90 -4.90 8.61
C ARG A 22 38.48 -5.68 7.43
N GLY A 23 37.99 -5.41 6.22
CA GLY A 23 38.54 -6.00 5.00
C GLY A 23 39.97 -5.55 4.72
N VAL A 24 40.29 -4.28 4.92
CA VAL A 24 41.69 -3.77 4.81
C VAL A 24 42.60 -4.48 5.80
N LYS A 25 42.17 -4.61 7.06
CA LYS A 25 42.94 -5.29 8.11
C LYS A 25 43.21 -6.74 7.73
N TYR A 26 42.16 -7.49 7.38
CA TYR A 26 42.28 -8.89 6.97
C TYR A 26 43.19 -9.07 5.75
N TYR A 27 43.05 -8.21 4.74
CA TYR A 27 43.90 -8.23 3.55
C TYR A 27 45.39 -8.05 3.90
N LYS A 28 45.72 -7.12 4.81
CA LYS A 28 47.11 -6.89 5.25
C LYS A 28 47.67 -8.07 6.03
N GLU A 29 46.88 -8.59 6.98
CA GLU A 29 47.29 -9.69 7.86
C GLU A 29 47.50 -11.01 7.10
N ASN A 30 46.75 -11.22 6.01
CA ASN A 30 46.74 -12.50 5.27
C ASN A 30 47.27 -12.33 3.83
N TYR A 31 48.03 -11.26 3.56
CA TYR A 31 48.38 -10.84 2.19
C TYR A 31 49.07 -11.94 1.37
N ASN A 32 50.09 -12.59 1.95
CA ASN A 32 50.88 -13.59 1.24
C ASN A 32 50.06 -14.86 0.91
N GLU A 33 49.18 -15.27 1.82
CA GLU A 33 48.28 -16.40 1.63
C GLU A 33 47.27 -16.10 0.53
N LEU A 34 46.59 -14.96 0.63
CA LEU A 34 45.64 -14.48 -0.39
C LEU A 34 46.30 -14.32 -1.76
N LEU A 35 47.55 -13.85 -1.81
CA LEU A 35 48.30 -13.72 -3.07
C LEU A 35 48.60 -15.09 -3.68
N LYS A 36 48.89 -16.10 -2.86
CA LYS A 36 49.09 -17.48 -3.32
C LYS A 36 47.80 -18.07 -3.87
N GLU A 37 46.67 -17.88 -3.18
CA GLU A 37 45.34 -18.28 -3.66
C GLU A 37 44.99 -17.60 -5.00
N ALA A 38 45.36 -16.34 -5.13
CA ALA A 38 45.20 -15.54 -6.34
C ALA A 38 46.22 -15.86 -7.45
N LYS A 39 47.02 -16.93 -7.30
CA LYS A 39 48.07 -17.35 -8.25
C LYS A 39 49.09 -16.24 -8.57
N GLY A 40 49.46 -15.45 -7.55
CA GLY A 40 50.43 -14.36 -7.67
C GLY A 40 49.87 -13.05 -8.24
N LYS A 41 48.58 -12.99 -8.57
CA LYS A 41 47.96 -11.82 -9.21
C LYS A 41 47.18 -10.98 -8.19
N LYS A 42 47.68 -9.79 -7.85
CA LYS A 42 47.09 -8.91 -6.81
C LYS A 42 45.64 -8.53 -7.11
N GLU A 43 45.32 -8.34 -8.38
CA GLU A 43 43.98 -7.99 -8.88
C GLU A 43 42.95 -9.11 -8.67
N ASN A 44 43.41 -10.36 -8.52
CA ASN A 44 42.56 -11.52 -8.31
C ASN A 44 42.34 -11.84 -6.82
N ILE A 45 42.93 -11.06 -5.90
CA ILE A 45 42.71 -11.26 -4.47
C ILE A 45 41.27 -10.87 -4.13
N ASP A 46 40.51 -11.86 -3.69
CA ASP A 46 39.14 -11.68 -3.23
C ASP A 46 38.86 -12.59 -2.03
N PHE A 47 37.99 -12.14 -1.12
CA PHE A 47 37.66 -12.87 0.10
C PHE A 47 36.33 -12.37 0.67
N LYS A 48 35.74 -13.16 1.59
CA LYS A 48 34.46 -12.85 2.20
C LYS A 48 34.62 -11.78 3.29
N VAL A 49 33.86 -10.69 3.18
CA VAL A 49 33.70 -9.72 4.28
C VAL A 49 32.29 -9.85 4.83
N TYR A 50 32.17 -10.25 6.09
CA TYR A 50 30.87 -10.44 6.73
C TYR A 50 30.17 -9.11 6.99
N VAL A 51 28.88 -9.02 6.64
CA VAL A 51 28.03 -7.84 6.89
C VAL A 51 27.87 -7.58 8.38
N ASN A 52 27.67 -8.65 9.15
CA ASN A 52 27.72 -8.63 10.60
C ASN A 52 28.79 -9.62 11.06
N PHE A 53 29.84 -9.08 11.70
CA PHE A 53 30.98 -9.88 12.14
C PHE A 53 30.64 -10.87 13.27
N LYS A 54 29.62 -10.56 14.09
CA LYS A 54 29.19 -11.43 15.20
C LYS A 54 28.46 -12.66 14.69
N THR A 55 27.50 -12.46 13.78
CA THR A 55 26.64 -13.56 13.30
C THR A 55 27.26 -14.33 12.15
N LYS A 56 28.12 -13.69 11.34
CA LYS A 56 28.76 -14.26 10.13
C LYS A 56 27.75 -14.92 9.18
N THR A 57 26.50 -14.43 9.18
CA THR A 57 25.38 -14.98 8.40
C THR A 57 25.44 -14.57 6.95
N ASP A 58 25.86 -13.33 6.69
CA ASP A 58 25.82 -12.69 5.38
C ASP A 58 27.18 -12.11 5.05
N TYR A 59 27.59 -12.20 3.78
CA TYR A 59 28.87 -11.65 3.34
C TYR A 59 28.76 -10.98 1.97
N ILE A 60 29.71 -10.09 1.72
CA ILE A 60 29.97 -9.48 0.41
C ILE A 60 31.45 -9.74 0.08
N MET A 61 31.75 -10.07 -1.17
CA MET A 61 33.13 -10.24 -1.62
C MET A 61 33.91 -8.92 -1.55
N TRP A 62 35.20 -9.00 -1.16
CA TRP A 62 36.07 -7.84 -0.98
C TRP A 62 36.15 -6.95 -2.21
N SER A 63 36.21 -7.54 -3.40
CA SER A 63 36.13 -6.83 -4.69
C SER A 63 34.91 -5.89 -4.74
N LYS A 64 33.75 -6.37 -4.30
CA LYS A 64 32.49 -5.63 -4.27
C LYS A 64 32.44 -4.59 -3.14
N VAL A 65 33.02 -4.88 -1.97
CA VAL A 65 33.15 -3.91 -0.87
C VAL A 65 33.98 -2.69 -1.30
N LYS A 66 35.11 -2.92 -1.99
CA LYS A 66 35.94 -1.84 -2.56
C LYS A 66 35.16 -1.00 -3.57
N ALA A 67 34.45 -1.66 -4.49
CA ALA A 67 33.64 -0.98 -5.49
C ALA A 67 32.56 -0.10 -4.84
N LEU A 68 31.83 -0.63 -3.85
CA LEU A 68 30.82 0.11 -3.12
C LEU A 68 31.39 1.30 -2.34
N LYS A 69 32.58 1.18 -1.74
CA LYS A 69 33.22 2.28 -1.01
C LYS A 69 33.59 3.45 -1.93
N ASN A 70 34.10 3.16 -3.14
CA ASN A 70 34.43 4.17 -4.13
C ASN A 70 33.18 4.86 -4.69
N ASP A 71 32.12 4.08 -4.95
CA ASP A 71 30.84 4.53 -5.48
C ASP A 71 30.02 5.33 -4.44
N LEU A 72 30.21 5.06 -3.14
CA LEU A 72 29.46 5.69 -2.05
C LEU A 72 29.59 7.22 -2.05
N LYS A 73 30.80 7.76 -2.27
CA LYS A 73 31.03 9.21 -2.25
C LYS A 73 30.20 9.91 -3.33
N ALA A 74 30.30 9.45 -4.57
CA ALA A 74 29.57 10.01 -5.70
C ALA A 74 28.04 9.93 -5.51
N ARG A 75 27.55 8.83 -4.89
CA ARG A 75 26.11 8.65 -4.65
C ARG A 75 25.56 9.50 -3.53
N ILE A 76 26.31 9.67 -2.43
CA ILE A 76 25.92 10.59 -1.35
C ILE A 76 25.82 12.01 -1.90
N GLU A 77 26.82 12.47 -2.65
CA GLU A 77 26.84 13.80 -3.26
C GLU A 77 25.63 14.01 -4.20
N ALA A 78 25.33 13.05 -5.08
CA ALA A 78 24.17 13.11 -5.97
C ALA A 78 22.83 13.09 -5.22
N TYR A 79 22.71 12.28 -4.16
CA TYR A 79 21.49 12.15 -3.36
C TYR A 79 21.22 13.44 -2.57
N GLN A 80 22.25 13.99 -1.90
CA GLN A 80 22.17 15.24 -1.14
C GLN A 80 21.76 16.43 -2.03
N LYS A 81 22.29 16.50 -3.26
CA LYS A 81 21.91 17.55 -4.22
C LYS A 81 20.42 17.55 -4.54
N THR A 82 19.79 16.38 -4.53
CA THR A 82 18.38 16.21 -4.93
C THR A 82 17.42 16.26 -3.75
N HIS A 83 17.79 15.67 -2.60
CA HIS A 83 16.88 15.45 -1.46
C HIS A 83 17.25 16.28 -0.22
N LYS A 84 18.38 17.01 -0.21
CA LYS A 84 18.88 17.78 0.93
C LYS A 84 19.09 16.96 2.23
N GLU A 85 19.24 15.65 2.12
CA GLU A 85 19.43 14.71 3.23
C GLU A 85 20.57 13.71 2.93
N ILE A 86 21.12 13.07 3.97
CA ILE A 86 22.15 12.02 3.83
C ILE A 86 21.43 10.66 3.66
N PRO A 87 21.77 9.84 2.65
CA PRO A 87 21.19 8.51 2.54
C PRO A 87 21.63 7.64 3.72
N THR A 88 20.76 6.74 4.20
CA THR A 88 21.08 5.82 5.31
C THR A 88 21.54 4.44 4.84
N SER A 89 21.30 4.12 3.56
CA SER A 89 21.58 2.83 2.95
C SER A 89 22.03 2.97 1.51
N ILE A 90 22.77 1.97 1.01
CA ILE A 90 23.24 1.87 -0.37
C ILE A 90 22.89 0.49 -0.94
N TRP A 91 22.53 0.44 -2.22
CA TRP A 91 22.30 -0.83 -2.91
C TRP A 91 23.62 -1.58 -3.15
N VAL A 92 23.72 -2.84 -2.73
CA VAL A 92 24.84 -3.72 -3.10
C VAL A 92 24.85 -3.93 -4.61
N ASN A 93 23.70 -4.29 -5.17
CA ASN A 93 23.42 -4.18 -6.60
C ASN A 93 22.15 -3.37 -6.78
N LYS A 94 22.22 -2.35 -7.65
CA LYS A 94 21.04 -1.56 -8.01
C LYS A 94 20.03 -2.51 -8.67
N PRO A 95 18.74 -2.47 -8.29
CA PRO A 95 17.75 -3.32 -8.92
C PRO A 95 17.66 -3.01 -10.41
N LYS A 96 17.63 -4.07 -11.24
CA LYS A 96 17.56 -3.94 -12.72
C LYS A 96 16.29 -3.21 -13.16
N ASN A 97 15.22 -3.41 -12.39
CA ASN A 97 14.00 -2.64 -12.50
C ASN A 97 13.95 -1.73 -11.27
N THR A 98 14.27 -0.46 -11.42
CA THR A 98 13.77 0.54 -10.46
C THR A 98 12.27 0.30 -10.37
N ALA A 99 11.77 -0.08 -9.19
CA ALA A 99 10.33 -0.17 -8.97
C ALA A 99 9.75 1.15 -9.46
N ASN A 100 9.00 1.12 -10.57
CA ASN A 100 8.31 2.30 -11.03
C ASN A 100 7.41 2.69 -9.88
N ILE A 101 7.80 3.75 -9.16
CA ILE A 101 6.93 4.39 -8.19
C ILE A 101 5.80 4.90 -9.07
N LYS A 102 4.72 4.10 -9.20
CA LYS A 102 3.52 4.52 -9.90
C LYS A 102 3.16 5.85 -9.25
N LYS A 103 3.18 6.91 -10.05
CA LYS A 103 2.78 8.24 -9.58
C LYS A 103 1.40 8.08 -8.95
N ASP A 104 1.21 8.64 -7.76
CA ASP A 104 -0.09 8.57 -7.10
C ASP A 104 -1.14 9.17 -8.04
N PRO A 105 -2.27 8.47 -8.27
CA PRO A 105 -3.40 9.03 -8.99
C PRO A 105 -3.78 10.41 -8.45
N ALA A 106 -4.18 11.33 -9.33
CA ALA A 106 -4.51 12.69 -8.95
C ALA A 106 -5.60 12.76 -7.85
N TRP A 107 -6.56 11.84 -7.87
CA TRP A 107 -7.63 11.74 -6.87
C TRP A 107 -7.12 11.48 -5.46
N MET A 108 -5.93 10.89 -5.27
CA MET A 108 -5.35 10.65 -3.94
C MET A 108 -5.06 11.95 -3.17
N LYS A 109 -4.99 13.09 -3.87
CA LYS A 109 -4.81 14.42 -3.27
C LYS A 109 -6.13 15.08 -2.85
N ASN A 110 -7.28 14.48 -3.17
CA ASN A 110 -8.58 15.03 -2.82
C ASN A 110 -8.76 15.05 -1.28
N LYS A 111 -9.24 16.17 -0.73
CA LYS A 111 -9.40 16.37 0.72
C LYS A 111 -10.23 15.27 1.40
N TYR A 112 -11.26 14.76 0.71
CA TYR A 112 -12.14 13.71 1.23
C TYR A 112 -11.45 12.34 1.25
N ILE A 113 -10.68 12.02 0.21
CA ILE A 113 -9.85 10.82 0.16
C ILE A 113 -8.81 10.82 1.29
N LEU A 114 -8.14 11.96 1.49
CA LEU A 114 -7.18 12.12 2.58
C LEU A 114 -7.83 11.96 3.96
N ALA A 115 -9.04 12.49 4.15
CA ALA A 115 -9.78 12.33 5.41
C ALA A 115 -10.11 10.85 5.70
N VAL A 116 -10.64 10.12 4.71
CA VAL A 116 -10.93 8.70 4.85
C VAL A 116 -9.64 7.87 5.03
N ALA A 117 -8.57 8.19 4.31
CA ALA A 117 -7.27 7.52 4.43
C ALA A 117 -6.61 7.68 5.80
N LYS A 118 -6.86 8.79 6.53
CA LYS A 118 -6.43 8.93 7.93
C LYS A 118 -7.12 7.90 8.84
N THR A 119 -8.34 7.50 8.51
CA THR A 119 -9.15 6.59 9.33
C THR A 119 -8.87 5.12 9.00
N ILE A 120 -8.79 4.76 7.72
CA ILE A 120 -8.69 3.35 7.27
C ILE A 120 -7.33 2.97 6.67
N GLY A 121 -6.41 3.93 6.54
CA GLY A 121 -5.17 3.81 5.79
C GLY A 121 -5.34 4.11 4.29
N SER A 122 -4.24 4.41 3.60
CA SER A 122 -4.25 4.72 2.15
C SER A 122 -4.51 3.49 1.27
N TRP A 123 -5.09 3.73 0.08
CA TRP A 123 -5.34 2.74 -0.98
C TRP A 123 -5.00 3.33 -2.36
N ARG A 124 -4.84 2.48 -3.38
CA ARG A 124 -4.45 2.88 -4.75
C ARG A 124 -5.48 2.56 -5.83
N ASN A 125 -6.50 1.79 -5.53
CA ASN A 125 -7.59 1.44 -6.46
C ASN A 125 -8.87 1.11 -5.68
N GLY A 126 -9.98 0.96 -6.41
CA GLY A 126 -11.29 0.72 -5.80
C GLY A 126 -11.38 -0.58 -5.00
N LYS A 127 -10.71 -1.65 -5.44
CA LYS A 127 -10.65 -2.92 -4.71
C LYS A 127 -9.97 -2.75 -3.34
N GLU A 128 -8.80 -2.10 -3.33
CA GLU A 128 -8.07 -1.82 -2.10
C GLU A 128 -8.88 -0.95 -1.13
N PHE A 129 -9.66 0.02 -1.61
CA PHE A 129 -10.56 0.80 -0.77
C PHE A 129 -11.54 -0.10 -0.01
N VAL A 130 -12.22 -1.01 -0.72
CA VAL A 130 -13.18 -1.96 -0.12
C VAL A 130 -12.48 -2.85 0.91
N GLU A 131 -11.30 -3.37 0.62
CA GLU A 131 -10.53 -4.18 1.57
C GLU A 131 -10.08 -3.39 2.81
N LYS A 132 -9.72 -2.11 2.66
CA LYS A 132 -9.39 -1.24 3.79
C LYS A 132 -10.60 -0.98 4.69
N ILE A 133 -11.77 -0.72 4.10
CA ILE A 133 -13.03 -0.58 4.85
C ILE A 133 -13.33 -1.86 5.62
N ARG A 134 -13.25 -3.03 4.95
CA ARG A 134 -13.47 -4.34 5.57
C ARG A 134 -12.55 -4.58 6.76
N ALA A 135 -11.24 -4.35 6.57
CA ALA A 135 -10.26 -4.52 7.64
C ALA A 135 -10.51 -3.57 8.82
N TYR A 136 -10.88 -2.33 8.53
CA TYR A 136 -11.22 -1.33 9.54
C TYR A 136 -12.47 -1.73 10.34
N ALA A 137 -13.55 -2.13 9.66
CA ALA A 137 -14.79 -2.58 10.32
C ALA A 137 -14.55 -3.81 11.19
N LYS A 138 -13.76 -4.79 10.73
CA LYS A 138 -13.37 -5.95 11.53
C LYS A 138 -12.64 -5.54 12.82
N LYS A 139 -11.72 -4.59 12.74
CA LYS A 139 -11.01 -4.05 13.93
C LYS A 139 -11.95 -3.36 14.92
N LYS A 140 -13.08 -2.81 14.43
CA LYS A 140 -14.09 -2.12 15.25
C LYS A 140 -15.20 -3.05 15.78
N GLY A 141 -15.16 -4.35 15.46
CA GLY A 141 -16.21 -5.29 15.86
C GLY A 141 -17.50 -5.15 15.05
N GLY A 142 -17.39 -4.66 13.80
CA GLY A 142 -18.53 -4.29 12.97
C GLY A 142 -18.89 -2.81 13.12
N MET A 143 -19.42 -2.24 12.04
CA MET A 143 -19.82 -0.83 12.00
C MET A 143 -21.22 -0.62 11.46
N TYR A 144 -21.87 -1.66 10.92
CA TYR A 144 -23.27 -1.58 10.54
C TYR A 144 -24.17 -1.42 11.77
N LYS A 145 -25.16 -0.52 11.69
CA LYS A 145 -26.13 -0.23 12.76
C LYS A 145 -27.52 -0.06 12.14
N TYR A 146 -28.48 -0.83 12.63
CA TYR A 146 -29.87 -0.73 12.18
C TYR A 146 -30.56 0.51 12.75
N TYR A 147 -30.90 1.46 11.88
CA TYR A 147 -31.89 2.50 12.16
C TYR A 147 -32.56 2.99 10.87
N LEU A 148 -33.85 3.34 10.95
CA LEU A 148 -34.72 3.58 9.79
C LEU A 148 -34.50 4.93 9.08
N ASN A 149 -33.94 5.93 9.76
CA ASN A 149 -33.77 7.28 9.20
C ASN A 149 -32.32 7.52 8.78
N SER A 150 -32.04 7.84 7.51
CA SER A 150 -30.69 8.31 7.14
C SER A 150 -30.39 9.61 7.88
N ARG A 151 -29.28 9.62 8.64
CA ARG A 151 -28.90 10.73 9.53
C ARG A 151 -27.86 11.65 8.93
N LEU A 152 -27.24 11.25 7.82
CA LEU A 152 -26.05 11.89 7.26
C LEU A 152 -26.28 12.12 5.76
N ALA A 153 -26.77 13.31 5.42
CA ALA A 153 -26.89 13.74 4.03
C ALA A 153 -25.72 14.69 3.70
N GLY A 154 -24.83 14.26 2.79
CA GLY A 154 -23.72 15.04 2.25
C GLY A 154 -22.35 14.43 2.57
N THR A 155 -21.46 14.40 1.57
CA THR A 155 -20.16 13.71 1.59
C THR A 155 -19.29 14.05 2.82
N GLN A 156 -19.28 15.31 3.27
CA GLN A 156 -18.55 15.71 4.48
C GLN A 156 -19.14 15.06 5.75
N LYS A 157 -20.47 15.00 5.88
CA LYS A 157 -21.15 14.39 7.03
C LYS A 157 -21.03 12.87 7.03
N GLU A 158 -21.00 12.23 5.85
CA GLU A 158 -20.73 10.81 5.72
C GLU A 158 -19.30 10.45 6.17
N ILE A 159 -18.31 11.28 5.83
CA ILE A 159 -16.91 11.09 6.24
C ILE A 159 -16.71 11.36 7.73
N GLU A 160 -17.35 12.39 8.27
CA GLU A 160 -17.44 12.62 9.71
C GLU A 160 -18.13 11.45 10.41
N GLY A 161 -19.19 10.91 9.80
CA GLY A 161 -19.86 9.71 10.25
C GLY A 161 -18.95 8.48 10.27
N LEU A 162 -18.13 8.28 9.25
CA LEU A 162 -17.14 7.19 9.22
C LEU A 162 -16.13 7.35 10.36
N THR A 163 -15.61 8.58 10.53
CA THR A 163 -14.59 8.92 11.53
C THR A 163 -15.10 8.73 12.96
N ASN A 164 -16.37 9.07 13.19
CA ASN A 164 -17.01 8.99 14.50
C ASN A 164 -17.77 7.67 14.74
N GLY A 165 -17.74 6.72 13.79
CA GLY A 165 -18.47 5.45 13.90
C GLY A 165 -20.00 5.59 13.89
N LEU A 166 -20.52 6.61 13.20
CA LEU A 166 -21.93 6.97 13.10
C LEU A 166 -22.57 6.54 11.77
N LEU A 167 -21.80 6.04 10.79
CA LEU A 167 -22.40 5.39 9.61
C LEU A 167 -23.11 4.12 10.06
N GLY A 168 -24.42 4.06 9.84
CA GLY A 168 -25.24 2.97 10.37
C GLY A 168 -25.85 2.09 9.31
N ASN A 169 -26.57 2.65 8.34
CA ASN A 169 -27.45 1.86 7.47
C ASN A 169 -26.95 1.78 6.02
N CYS A 170 -27.67 1.02 5.20
CA CYS A 170 -27.33 0.79 3.79
C CYS A 170 -27.26 2.06 2.94
N VAL A 171 -28.03 3.09 3.31
CA VAL A 171 -28.03 4.39 2.64
C VAL A 171 -26.75 5.15 2.92
N ASP A 172 -26.36 5.27 4.20
CA ASP A 172 -25.17 6.03 4.59
C ASP A 172 -23.88 5.40 4.01
N TRP A 173 -23.78 4.07 4.03
CA TRP A 173 -22.65 3.34 3.44
C TRP A 173 -22.61 3.41 1.91
N SER A 174 -23.77 3.40 1.25
CA SER A 174 -23.86 3.57 -0.20
C SER A 174 -23.47 4.98 -0.64
N GLN A 175 -23.85 6.01 0.12
CA GLN A 175 -23.45 7.40 -0.18
C GLN A 175 -21.93 7.58 -0.08
N LEU A 176 -21.31 7.06 1.00
CA LEU A 176 -19.85 7.06 1.12
C LEU A 176 -19.19 6.35 -0.07
N ALA A 177 -19.67 5.15 -0.43
CA ALA A 177 -19.13 4.40 -1.56
C ALA A 177 -19.24 5.22 -2.85
N TYR A 178 -20.43 5.75 -3.14
CA TYR A 178 -20.71 6.55 -4.33
C TYR A 178 -19.75 7.74 -4.44
N ALA A 179 -19.61 8.53 -3.37
CA ALA A 179 -18.75 9.70 -3.35
C ALA A 179 -17.28 9.34 -3.58
N ILE A 180 -16.76 8.32 -2.89
CA ILE A 180 -15.35 7.90 -3.02
C ILE A 180 -15.06 7.37 -4.42
N PHE A 181 -15.91 6.50 -4.96
CA PHE A 181 -15.71 5.97 -6.31
C PHE A 181 -15.85 7.05 -7.40
N LYS A 182 -16.78 8.01 -7.25
CA LYS A 182 -16.88 9.18 -8.14
C LYS A 182 -15.61 10.04 -8.11
N ILE A 183 -15.07 10.34 -6.93
CA ILE A 183 -13.81 11.08 -6.78
C ILE A 183 -12.64 10.33 -7.43
N MET A 184 -12.64 9.00 -7.34
CA MET A 184 -11.65 8.13 -7.98
C MET A 184 -11.80 8.03 -9.51
N GLY A 185 -12.86 8.62 -10.08
CA GLY A 185 -13.10 8.70 -11.53
C GLY A 185 -13.93 7.56 -12.10
N TYR A 186 -14.57 6.72 -11.26
CA TYR A 186 -15.41 5.64 -11.76
C TYR A 186 -16.80 6.14 -12.20
N ALA A 187 -17.40 5.42 -13.15
CA ALA A 187 -18.83 5.53 -13.40
C ALA A 187 -19.57 4.70 -12.34
N VAL A 188 -20.43 5.36 -11.57
CA VAL A 188 -21.10 4.78 -10.40
C VAL A 188 -22.60 5.08 -10.45
N ASN A 189 -23.41 4.09 -10.10
CA ASN A 189 -24.86 4.20 -9.94
C ASN A 189 -25.26 3.75 -8.53
N TYR A 190 -26.33 4.32 -7.98
CA TYR A 190 -27.06 3.70 -6.88
C TYR A 190 -27.96 2.59 -7.41
N VAL A 191 -28.13 1.53 -6.63
CA VAL A 191 -29.07 0.45 -6.93
C VAL A 191 -29.91 0.14 -5.70
N GLN A 192 -31.22 0.16 -5.87
CA GLN A 192 -32.18 -0.23 -4.86
C GLN A 192 -32.67 -1.65 -5.14
N TRP A 193 -32.59 -2.50 -4.13
CA TRP A 193 -33.00 -3.90 -4.17
C TRP A 193 -34.22 -4.13 -3.29
N ALA A 194 -35.08 -5.05 -3.70
CA ALA A 194 -36.13 -5.57 -2.84
C ALA A 194 -35.48 -6.53 -1.83
N CYS A 195 -35.80 -6.38 -0.56
CA CYS A 195 -35.50 -7.35 0.50
C CYS A 195 -36.82 -7.85 1.11
N THR A 196 -36.77 -8.91 1.90
CA THR A 196 -37.96 -9.60 2.43
C THR A 196 -38.97 -8.65 3.09
N ASN A 197 -38.51 -7.65 3.84
CA ASN A 197 -39.38 -6.72 4.58
C ASN A 197 -39.00 -5.23 4.44
N VAL A 198 -37.95 -4.90 3.67
CA VAL A 198 -37.42 -3.53 3.48
C VAL A 198 -36.79 -3.40 2.11
N SER A 199 -36.43 -2.19 1.68
CA SER A 199 -35.52 -2.02 0.53
C SER A 199 -34.07 -1.87 1.00
N HIS A 200 -33.13 -2.35 0.22
CA HIS A 200 -31.69 -2.23 0.48
C HIS A 200 -31.02 -1.41 -0.62
N LEU A 201 -30.06 -0.57 -0.25
CA LEU A 201 -29.34 0.28 -1.20
C LEU A 201 -27.88 -0.17 -1.29
N THR A 202 -27.37 -0.25 -2.51
CA THR A 202 -25.95 -0.48 -2.80
C THR A 202 -25.47 0.50 -3.87
N VAL A 203 -24.19 0.40 -4.25
CA VAL A 203 -23.68 1.05 -5.47
C VAL A 203 -23.23 0.01 -6.49
N GLU A 204 -23.29 0.38 -7.76
CA GLU A 204 -22.68 -0.34 -8.87
C GLU A 204 -21.57 0.49 -9.49
N VAL A 205 -20.39 -0.09 -9.62
CA VAL A 205 -19.18 0.56 -10.10
C VAL A 205 -18.75 -0.10 -11.40
N LYS A 206 -18.68 0.68 -12.49
CA LYS A 206 -18.25 0.17 -13.79
C LYS A 206 -16.75 -0.13 -13.77
N GLU A 207 -16.38 -1.30 -14.28
CA GLU A 207 -14.99 -1.72 -14.47
C GLU A 207 -14.16 -1.70 -13.18
N LEU A 208 -14.77 -2.08 -12.05
CA LEU A 208 -14.07 -2.17 -10.77
C LEU A 208 -13.19 -3.43 -10.69
N ILE A 209 -13.76 -4.58 -11.06
CA ILE A 209 -13.14 -5.90 -11.13
C ILE A 209 -13.46 -6.56 -12.48
N SER A 210 -14.75 -6.60 -12.85
CA SER A 210 -15.20 -7.16 -14.13
C SER A 210 -15.14 -6.13 -15.25
N LYS A 211 -15.44 -6.54 -16.49
CA LYS A 211 -15.63 -5.58 -17.62
C LYS A 211 -16.99 -4.86 -17.57
N GLY A 212 -17.85 -5.21 -16.61
CA GLY A 212 -19.21 -4.70 -16.47
C GLY A 212 -19.38 -3.80 -15.25
N TYR A 213 -20.59 -3.76 -14.69
CA TYR A 213 -20.84 -3.14 -13.40
C TYR A 213 -20.68 -4.18 -12.29
N ASP A 214 -19.87 -3.86 -11.30
CA ASP A 214 -19.73 -4.67 -10.09
C ASP A 214 -20.50 -4.01 -8.95
N VAL A 215 -21.32 -4.81 -8.25
CA VAL A 215 -22.03 -4.36 -7.05
C VAL A 215 -21.04 -4.22 -5.90
N VAL A 216 -21.12 -3.10 -5.17
CA VAL A 216 -20.40 -2.90 -3.91
C VAL A 216 -21.40 -2.60 -2.80
N ASP A 217 -21.58 -3.58 -1.92
CA ASP A 217 -22.45 -3.50 -0.75
C ASP A 217 -21.60 -3.27 0.52
N LEU A 218 -21.18 -2.01 0.73
CA LEU A 218 -20.36 -1.68 1.91
C LEU A 218 -21.08 -1.96 3.22
N ALA A 219 -22.42 -1.83 3.26
CA ALA A 219 -23.20 -2.13 4.45
C ALA A 219 -23.13 -3.61 4.85
N ALA A 220 -23.26 -4.51 3.88
CA ALA A 220 -23.07 -5.94 4.13
C ALA A 220 -21.61 -6.29 4.49
N ILE A 221 -20.62 -5.57 3.93
CA ILE A 221 -19.18 -5.77 4.18
C ILE A 221 -18.76 -5.34 5.59
N VAL A 222 -19.41 -4.33 6.17
CA VAL A 222 -19.06 -3.77 7.49
C VAL A 222 -19.93 -4.28 8.63
N ASP A 223 -20.93 -5.13 8.35
CA ASP A 223 -21.72 -5.79 9.38
C ASP A 223 -20.94 -6.97 10.01
N ALA A 224 -20.86 -6.98 11.34
CA ALA A 224 -20.19 -8.05 12.09
C ALA A 224 -20.93 -9.39 12.08
N ASN A 225 -22.25 -9.36 11.88
CA ASN A 225 -23.10 -10.55 11.87
C ASN A 225 -23.32 -11.12 10.47
N SER A 226 -22.82 -10.41 9.47
CA SER A 226 -22.96 -10.75 8.07
C SER A 226 -21.94 -11.81 7.67
N ARG A 227 -22.30 -12.67 6.71
CA ARG A 227 -21.32 -13.55 6.06
C ARG A 227 -20.28 -12.70 5.33
N ARG A 228 -19.17 -13.31 4.91
CA ARG A 228 -18.17 -12.58 4.11
C ARG A 228 -18.74 -12.26 2.71
N TYR A 229 -19.23 -11.04 2.52
CA TYR A 229 -19.66 -10.53 1.22
C TYR A 229 -18.46 -9.98 0.44
N GLU A 230 -18.36 -10.39 -0.82
CA GLU A 230 -17.35 -9.92 -1.77
C GLU A 230 -17.90 -8.89 -2.76
N ILE A 231 -17.01 -8.20 -3.47
CA ILE A 231 -17.40 -7.34 -4.59
C ILE A 231 -18.14 -8.20 -5.62
N GLY A 232 -19.30 -7.73 -6.08
CA GLY A 232 -20.24 -8.48 -6.93
C GLY A 232 -21.36 -9.17 -6.15
N GLU A 233 -21.28 -9.23 -4.82
CA GLU A 233 -22.33 -9.76 -3.96
C GLU A 233 -23.08 -8.65 -3.21
N HIS A 234 -24.30 -8.95 -2.76
CA HIS A 234 -25.11 -8.08 -1.91
C HIS A 234 -26.10 -8.91 -1.07
N TRP A 235 -26.65 -8.30 -0.02
CA TRP A 235 -27.48 -8.99 0.98
C TRP A 235 -28.86 -9.46 0.47
N CYS A 236 -29.41 -8.86 -0.59
CA CYS A 236 -30.83 -8.99 -0.93
C CYS A 236 -31.16 -9.99 -2.06
N SER A 237 -32.46 -10.14 -2.37
CA SER A 237 -33.02 -11.21 -3.20
C SER A 237 -32.75 -11.12 -4.71
N ASN A 238 -31.69 -10.41 -5.12
CA ASN A 238 -31.34 -10.10 -6.52
C ASN A 238 -32.42 -9.37 -7.34
N VAL A 239 -33.57 -8.99 -6.75
CA VAL A 239 -34.62 -8.24 -7.46
C VAL A 239 -34.32 -6.75 -7.37
N ARG A 240 -33.93 -6.17 -8.51
CA ARG A 240 -33.69 -4.73 -8.64
C ARG A 240 -35.02 -3.98 -8.71
N VAL A 241 -35.18 -2.99 -7.83
CA VAL A 241 -36.35 -2.10 -7.77
C VAL A 241 -36.10 -0.82 -8.56
N ALA A 242 -34.90 -0.23 -8.43
CA ALA A 242 -34.55 0.99 -9.14
C ALA A 242 -33.03 1.13 -9.32
N THR A 243 -32.64 1.91 -10.33
CA THR A 243 -31.28 2.41 -10.51
C THR A 243 -31.32 3.93 -10.41
N ASN A 244 -30.44 4.53 -9.60
CA ASN A 244 -30.40 5.96 -9.31
C ASN A 244 -31.78 6.52 -8.89
N PRO A 245 -32.40 5.99 -7.81
CA PRO A 245 -33.73 6.43 -7.42
C PRO A 245 -33.73 7.92 -7.02
N ASN A 246 -34.73 8.68 -7.49
CA ASN A 246 -34.78 10.14 -7.41
C ASN A 246 -34.58 10.70 -6.00
N TRP A 247 -35.11 10.01 -4.98
CA TRP A 247 -35.02 10.43 -3.57
C TRP A 247 -33.57 10.50 -3.04
N MET A 248 -32.61 9.86 -3.72
CA MET A 248 -31.18 9.97 -3.41
C MET A 248 -30.56 11.30 -3.82
N PHE A 249 -31.17 12.01 -4.77
CA PHE A 249 -30.64 13.24 -5.35
C PHE A 249 -31.42 14.49 -4.90
N GLU A 250 -32.68 14.32 -4.51
CA GLU A 250 -33.57 15.41 -4.07
C GLU A 250 -33.18 16.05 -2.73
N LYS A 251 -32.34 15.40 -1.90
CA LYS A 251 -31.95 15.89 -0.56
C LYS A 251 -30.54 16.50 -0.48
N GLY A 252 -30.00 17.00 -1.59
CA GLY A 252 -28.73 17.75 -1.60
C GLY A 252 -27.48 16.88 -1.55
N ALA A 253 -27.57 15.61 -1.93
CA ALA A 253 -26.38 14.86 -2.29
C ALA A 253 -26.02 15.21 -3.73
N VAL A 254 -24.81 15.75 -3.97
CA VAL A 254 -23.91 15.46 -5.10
C VAL A 254 -22.77 16.50 -5.15
N ILE A 255 -21.54 15.97 -4.99
CA ILE A 255 -20.18 16.51 -5.25
C ILE A 255 -19.70 17.67 -4.36
#